data_AF-A0A660VHC6-F1
#
_entry.id   AF-A0A660VHC6-F1
#
_cell.length_a   1.000
_cell.length_b   1.000
_cell.length_c   1.000
_cell.angle_alpha   90.00
_cell.angle_beta   90.00
_cell.angle_gamma   90.00
#
_symmetry.space_group_name_H-M   'P 1'
#
loop_
_entity.id
_entity.type
_entity.pdbx_description
1 polymer ?
#
loop_
_entity_poly.entity_id
_entity_poly.type
_entity_poly.pdbx_seq_one_letter_code
_entity_poly.pdbx_strand_id
1 'polypeptide(L)'
;MGPFVPRIRQILAEDKTVPRKQRHTAKRIFERLREEGYTGGYTQVKAAVREMRQRGREVFVPLVHRPGEAQVDFGYALVKEGVSFDPVHYLALLERKPGSLDHARPFEGWTLPESFAVLRRRLENEQEREGGGTREYIAVLRLLERHPLRAVSRAVERGLRMNALTRDAIAQFLVPREDWRATTFPLDGRDHLRRVRVAQTHVAAYAGLLAAGGAQ
;
A
#
# COMPACT_ATOMS: atom_id res chain seq x y z
N MET A 1 -2.35 42.49 -35.51
CA MET A 1 -3.08 41.50 -34.70
C MET A 1 -3.85 40.48 -35.53
N GLY A 2 -4.61 40.91 -36.54
CA GLY A 2 -5.47 40.12 -37.45
C GLY A 2 -5.21 38.60 -37.56
N PRO A 3 -4.13 38.14 -38.22
CA PRO A 3 -3.94 36.72 -38.55
C PRO A 3 -3.66 35.81 -37.35
N PHE A 4 -3.19 36.37 -36.22
CA PHE A 4 -2.81 35.60 -35.03
C PHE A 4 -3.93 35.51 -33.98
N VAL A 5 -5.04 36.24 -34.17
CA VAL A 5 -6.21 36.19 -33.28
C VAL A 5 -6.84 34.79 -33.21
N PRO A 6 -7.07 34.07 -34.33
CA PRO A 6 -7.55 32.69 -34.30
C PRO A 6 -6.59 31.74 -33.56
N ARG A 7 -5.27 31.96 -33.73
CA ARG A 7 -4.24 31.16 -33.07
C ARG A 7 -4.27 31.31 -31.56
N ILE A 8 -4.41 32.54 -31.05
CA ILE A 8 -4.58 32.81 -29.61
C ILE A 8 -5.82 32.06 -29.07
N ARG A 9 -6.93 32.07 -29.82
CA ARG A 9 -8.15 31.34 -29.41
C ARG A 9 -7.92 29.85 -29.34
N GLN A 10 -7.21 29.27 -30.30
CA GLN A 10 -6.86 27.85 -30.31
C GLN A 10 -6.03 27.48 -29.07
N ILE A 11 -4.96 28.24 -28.78
CA ILE A 11 -4.11 27.99 -27.62
C ILE A 11 -4.93 28.09 -26.32
N LEU A 12 -5.82 29.08 -26.21
CA LEU A 12 -6.69 29.24 -25.04
C LEU A 12 -7.73 28.12 -24.92
N ALA A 13 -8.16 27.50 -26.02
CA ALA A 13 -9.06 26.35 -26.00
C ALA A 13 -8.34 25.07 -25.56
N GLU A 14 -7.13 24.83 -26.08
CA GLU A 14 -6.25 23.73 -25.65
C GLU A 14 -5.87 23.86 -24.17
N ASP A 15 -5.64 25.08 -23.67
CA ASP A 15 -5.38 25.34 -22.25
C ASP A 15 -6.53 24.89 -21.33
N LYS A 16 -7.77 24.82 -21.83
CA LYS A 16 -8.90 24.40 -20.99
C LYS A 16 -8.84 22.91 -20.64
N THR A 17 -8.25 22.07 -21.49
CA THR A 17 -8.18 20.62 -21.31
C THR A 17 -7.06 20.20 -20.35
N VAL A 18 -6.03 21.04 -20.18
CA VAL A 18 -4.91 20.77 -19.28
C VAL A 18 -5.12 21.33 -17.87
N PRO A 19 -4.50 20.74 -16.83
CA PRO A 19 -4.58 21.23 -15.46
C PRO A 19 -4.13 22.69 -15.33
N ARG A 20 -4.75 23.44 -14.40
CA ARG A 20 -4.55 24.90 -14.23
C ARG A 20 -3.08 25.33 -14.11
N LYS A 21 -2.21 24.50 -13.52
CA LYS A 21 -0.77 24.76 -13.36
C LYS A 21 0.03 24.67 -14.68
N GLN A 22 -0.52 24.02 -15.71
CA GLN A 22 0.13 23.78 -17.01
C GLN A 22 -0.39 24.69 -18.13
N ARG A 23 -1.37 25.56 -17.83
CA ARG A 23 -1.96 26.50 -18.81
C ARG A 23 -0.98 27.62 -19.18
N HIS A 24 -1.05 28.09 -20.42
CA HIS A 24 -0.18 29.14 -20.90
C HIS A 24 -0.50 30.49 -20.23
N THR A 25 0.56 31.21 -19.88
CA THR A 25 0.48 32.62 -19.48
C THR A 25 0.47 33.50 -20.73
N ALA A 26 -0.01 34.75 -20.61
CA ALA A 26 -0.01 35.69 -21.74
C ALA A 26 1.39 35.90 -22.33
N LYS A 27 2.44 35.83 -21.49
CA LYS A 27 3.84 35.91 -21.92
C LYS A 27 4.24 34.70 -22.78
N ARG A 28 3.88 33.48 -22.35
CA ARG A 28 4.18 32.25 -23.08
C ARG A 28 3.45 32.15 -24.41
N ILE A 29 2.20 32.65 -24.46
CA ILE A 29 1.45 32.80 -25.71
C ILE A 29 2.17 33.78 -26.65
N PHE A 30 2.64 34.92 -26.14
CA PHE A 30 3.38 35.89 -26.95
C PHE A 30 4.70 35.33 -27.51
N GLU A 31 5.48 34.60 -26.71
CA GLU A 31 6.72 33.97 -27.15
C GLU A 31 6.47 32.97 -28.29
N ARG A 32 5.46 32.10 -28.14
CA ARG A 32 5.05 31.16 -29.18
C ARG A 32 4.59 31.86 -30.47
N LEU A 33 3.85 32.96 -30.36
CA LEU A 33 3.46 33.75 -31.54
C LEU A 33 4.68 34.38 -32.21
N ARG A 34 5.69 34.81 -31.45
CA ARG A 34 6.92 35.39 -31.98
C ARG A 34 7.73 34.37 -32.80
N GLU A 35 7.76 33.11 -32.36
CA GLU A 35 8.33 32.00 -33.12
C GLU A 35 7.57 31.76 -34.44
N GLU A 36 6.24 31.94 -34.42
CA GLU A 36 5.37 31.84 -35.60
C GLU A 36 5.40 33.11 -36.50
N GLY A 37 6.32 34.04 -36.25
CA GLY A 37 6.52 35.24 -37.09
C GLY A 37 5.72 36.47 -36.68
N TYR A 38 5.17 36.52 -35.47
CA TYR A 38 4.48 37.71 -34.98
C TYR A 38 5.45 38.85 -34.66
N THR A 39 5.32 39.96 -35.38
CA THR A 39 6.13 41.19 -35.25
C THR A 39 5.53 42.25 -34.32
N GLY A 40 4.35 42.00 -33.73
CA GLY A 40 3.71 42.97 -32.85
C GLY A 40 4.20 42.92 -31.40
N GLY A 41 3.74 43.86 -30.57
CA GLY A 41 4.16 43.98 -29.19
C GLY A 41 3.38 43.09 -28.20
N TYR A 42 4.05 42.68 -27.12
CA TYR A 42 3.44 41.91 -26.01
C TYR A 42 2.16 42.55 -25.45
N THR A 43 2.11 43.87 -25.35
CA THR A 43 0.95 44.62 -24.83
C THR A 43 -0.32 44.33 -25.62
N GLN A 44 -0.20 44.19 -26.95
CA GLN A 44 -1.34 43.83 -27.79
C GLN A 44 -1.81 42.40 -27.45
N VAL A 45 -0.89 41.43 -27.33
CA VAL A 45 -1.24 40.03 -27.00
C VAL A 45 -1.87 39.93 -25.62
N LYS A 46 -1.33 40.63 -24.65
CA LYS A 46 -1.89 40.73 -23.30
C LYS A 46 -3.32 41.30 -23.32
N ALA A 47 -3.56 42.36 -24.10
CA ALA A 47 -4.89 42.95 -24.25
C ALA A 47 -5.88 41.97 -24.90
N ALA A 48 -5.48 41.30 -25.99
CA ALA A 48 -6.31 40.32 -26.69
C ALA A 48 -6.65 39.11 -25.80
N VAL A 49 -5.67 38.55 -25.08
CA VAL A 49 -5.88 37.44 -24.13
C VAL A 49 -6.82 37.86 -23.00
N ARG A 50 -6.66 39.09 -22.48
CA ARG A 50 -7.54 39.63 -21.43
C ARG A 50 -8.98 39.75 -21.92
N GLU A 51 -9.21 40.34 -23.09
CA GLU A 51 -10.53 40.53 -23.69
C GLU A 51 -11.23 39.18 -23.94
N MET A 52 -10.49 38.20 -24.48
CA MET A 52 -11.03 36.85 -24.74
C MET A 52 -11.37 36.11 -23.45
N ARG A 53 -10.56 36.24 -22.40
CA ARG A 53 -10.86 35.65 -21.08
C ARG A 53 -12.04 36.35 -20.38
N GLN A 54 -12.22 37.65 -20.61
CA GLN A 54 -13.37 38.39 -20.07
C GLN A 54 -14.68 38.00 -20.76
N ARG A 55 -14.70 37.84 -22.08
CA ARG A 55 -15.89 37.37 -22.82
C ARG A 55 -16.37 35.98 -22.39
N GLY A 56 -15.47 35.14 -21.89
CA GLY A 56 -15.80 33.79 -21.38
C GLY A 56 -16.09 33.72 -19.89
N ARG A 57 -16.01 34.82 -19.13
CA ARG A 57 -16.49 34.84 -17.75
C ARG A 57 -17.99 35.08 -17.78
N GLU A 58 -18.75 34.14 -17.25
CA GLU A 58 -20.16 34.36 -16.91
C GLU A 58 -20.27 35.65 -16.11
N VAL A 59 -21.09 36.58 -16.60
CA VAL A 59 -21.37 37.83 -15.92
C VAL A 59 -22.39 37.50 -14.83
N PHE A 60 -21.93 37.45 -13.59
CA PHE A 60 -22.82 37.25 -12.46
C PHE A 60 -23.73 38.49 -12.35
N VAL A 61 -25.03 38.29 -12.58
CA VAL A 61 -26.04 39.31 -12.32
C VAL A 61 -26.11 39.48 -10.81
N PRO A 62 -25.92 40.69 -10.24
CA PRO A 62 -26.11 40.90 -8.82
C PRO A 62 -27.58 40.66 -8.48
N LEU A 63 -27.86 39.56 -7.79
CA LEU A 63 -29.18 39.32 -7.22
C LEU A 63 -29.35 40.25 -6.02
N VAL A 64 -30.18 41.28 -6.16
CA VAL A 64 -30.58 42.14 -5.05
C VAL A 64 -31.72 41.45 -4.33
N HIS A 65 -31.44 40.92 -3.13
CA HIS A 65 -32.45 40.29 -2.29
C HIS A 65 -32.96 41.27 -1.22
N ARG A 66 -34.25 41.24 -0.92
CA ARG A 66 -34.79 41.94 0.25
C ARG A 66 -34.36 41.17 1.51
N PRO A 67 -34.21 41.85 2.67
CA PRO A 67 -33.93 41.16 3.93
C PRO A 67 -35.02 40.12 4.22
N GLY A 68 -34.65 38.84 4.32
CA GLY A 68 -35.57 37.72 4.60
C GLY A 68 -35.71 36.68 3.48
N GLU A 69 -35.16 36.92 2.30
CA GLU A 69 -35.12 35.94 1.20
C GLU A 69 -33.70 35.38 1.01
N ALA A 70 -33.58 34.06 0.90
CA ALA A 70 -32.34 33.37 0.56
C ALA A 70 -32.55 32.50 -0.68
N GLN A 71 -31.62 32.56 -1.62
CA GLN A 71 -31.60 31.70 -2.79
C GLN A 71 -30.75 30.46 -2.50
N VAL A 72 -31.28 29.28 -2.82
CA VAL A 72 -30.60 27.99 -2.69
C VAL A 72 -30.30 27.48 -4.09
N ASP A 73 -29.02 27.47 -4.47
CA ASP A 73 -28.59 26.89 -5.73
C ASP A 73 -28.27 25.40 -5.53
N PHE A 74 -28.91 24.53 -6.30
CA PHE A 74 -28.57 23.11 -6.35
C PHE A 74 -27.56 22.89 -7.48
N GLY A 75 -26.32 22.50 -7.12
CA GLY A 75 -25.27 22.16 -8.06
C GLY A 75 -24.66 20.79 -7.72
N TYR A 76 -24.38 19.98 -8.74
CA TYR A 76 -23.66 18.71 -8.58
C TYR A 76 -22.17 18.96 -8.74
N ALA A 77 -21.38 18.66 -7.72
CA ALA A 77 -19.93 18.63 -7.82
C ALA A 77 -19.47 17.17 -7.98
N LEU A 78 -18.71 16.86 -9.04
CA LEU A 78 -18.01 15.59 -9.14
C LEU A 78 -16.82 15.62 -8.17
N VAL A 79 -17.05 15.11 -6.95
CA VAL A 79 -15.98 14.90 -5.97
C VAL A 79 -15.31 13.57 -6.30
N LYS A 80 -14.03 13.61 -6.68
CA LYS A 80 -13.21 12.40 -6.80
C LYS A 80 -12.64 12.08 -5.42
N GLU A 81 -13.43 11.45 -4.57
CA GLU A 81 -12.93 10.89 -3.31
C GLU A 81 -11.98 9.73 -3.61
N GLY A 82 -10.69 9.91 -3.30
CA GLY A 82 -9.73 8.83 -3.32
C GLY A 82 -9.88 8.00 -2.06
N VAL A 83 -10.53 6.83 -2.15
CA VAL A 83 -10.53 5.86 -1.06
C VAL A 83 -9.18 5.15 -1.04
N SER A 84 -8.41 5.33 0.02
CA SER A 84 -7.19 4.57 0.28
C SER A 84 -7.53 3.33 1.08
N PHE A 85 -7.10 2.16 0.61
CA PHE A 85 -7.26 0.90 1.34
C PHE A 85 -5.90 0.50 1.92
N ASP A 86 -5.88 0.04 3.17
CA ASP A 86 -4.73 -0.68 3.72
C ASP A 86 -4.97 -2.19 3.52
N PRO A 87 -4.22 -2.86 2.61
CA PRO A 87 -4.42 -4.27 2.30
C PRO A 87 -4.40 -5.18 3.54
N VAL A 88 -3.55 -4.88 4.54
CA VAL A 88 -3.38 -5.71 5.74
C VAL A 88 -4.68 -5.81 6.54
N HIS A 89 -5.47 -4.74 6.58
CA HIS A 89 -6.75 -4.71 7.29
C HIS A 89 -7.81 -5.64 6.68
N TYR A 90 -7.71 -5.95 5.37
CA TYR A 90 -8.70 -6.76 4.65
C TYR A 90 -8.34 -8.25 4.60
N LEU A 91 -7.17 -8.66 5.11
CA LEU A 91 -6.71 -10.06 5.06
C LEU A 91 -7.66 -11.03 5.77
N ALA A 92 -8.27 -10.63 6.89
CA ALA A 92 -9.23 -11.47 7.61
C ALA A 92 -10.47 -11.83 6.76
N LEU A 93 -10.84 -11.02 5.77
CA LEU A 93 -11.95 -11.34 4.86
C LEU A 93 -11.60 -12.47 3.89
N LEU A 94 -10.31 -12.64 3.57
CA LEU A 94 -9.83 -13.67 2.66
C LEU A 94 -9.97 -15.08 3.25
N GLU A 95 -10.05 -15.23 4.57
CA GLU A 95 -10.31 -16.54 5.19
C GLU A 95 -11.66 -17.13 4.77
N ARG A 96 -12.66 -16.25 4.62
CA ARG A 96 -14.01 -16.63 4.20
C ARG A 96 -14.14 -16.73 2.69
N LYS A 97 -13.36 -15.92 1.96
CA LYS A 97 -13.41 -15.82 0.49
C LYS A 97 -12.01 -15.73 -0.12
N PRO A 98 -11.28 -16.85 -0.23
CA PRO A 98 -9.89 -16.87 -0.68
C PRO A 98 -9.73 -16.40 -2.14
N GLY A 99 -10.69 -16.72 -3.01
CA GLY A 99 -10.68 -16.29 -4.41
C GLY A 99 -10.82 -14.78 -4.62
N SER A 100 -11.02 -14.00 -3.55
CA SER A 100 -11.05 -12.54 -3.64
C SER A 100 -9.66 -11.90 -3.65
N LEU A 101 -8.60 -12.65 -3.33
CA LEU A 101 -7.23 -12.13 -3.22
C LEU A 101 -6.78 -11.41 -4.51
N ASP A 102 -7.09 -11.97 -5.68
CA ASP A 102 -6.67 -11.43 -6.99
C ASP A 102 -7.60 -10.33 -7.53
N HIS A 103 -8.79 -10.19 -6.95
CA HIS A 103 -9.87 -9.36 -7.52
C HIS A 103 -10.32 -8.23 -6.59
N ALA A 104 -9.97 -8.26 -5.30
CA ALA A 104 -10.41 -7.22 -4.38
C ALA A 104 -9.58 -5.94 -4.56
N ARG A 105 -10.28 -4.81 -4.66
CA ARG A 105 -9.68 -3.46 -4.72
C ARG A 105 -8.60 -3.19 -3.66
N PRO A 106 -8.72 -3.65 -2.40
CA PRO A 106 -7.66 -3.45 -1.40
C PRO A 106 -6.32 -4.09 -1.74
N PHE A 107 -6.29 -5.15 -2.56
CA PHE A 107 -5.06 -5.86 -2.93
C PHE A 107 -4.53 -5.44 -4.31
N GLU A 108 -5.27 -4.61 -5.04
CA GLU A 108 -4.89 -4.14 -6.36
C GLU A 108 -3.64 -3.25 -6.26
N GLY A 109 -2.58 -3.63 -6.98
CA GLY A 109 -1.29 -2.93 -6.91
C GLY A 109 -0.55 -3.08 -5.59
N TRP A 110 -0.93 -4.03 -4.73
CA TRP A 110 -0.20 -4.29 -3.49
C TRP A 110 1.20 -4.83 -3.79
N THR A 111 2.23 -4.05 -3.44
CA THR A 111 3.62 -4.36 -3.73
C THR A 111 4.24 -5.21 -2.62
N LEU A 112 4.36 -6.52 -2.89
CA LEU A 112 5.06 -7.47 -2.03
C LEU A 112 6.40 -7.87 -2.65
N PRO A 113 7.41 -8.25 -1.84
CA PRO A 113 8.66 -8.82 -2.35
C PRO A 113 8.41 -10.09 -3.18
N GLU A 114 9.25 -10.31 -4.19
CA GLU A 114 9.16 -11.46 -5.12
C GLU A 114 9.10 -12.82 -4.41
N SER A 115 9.71 -12.93 -3.22
CA SER A 115 9.64 -14.12 -2.37
C SER A 115 8.20 -14.57 -2.08
N PHE A 116 7.24 -13.64 -1.98
CA PHE A 116 5.83 -13.97 -1.75
C PHE A 116 5.17 -14.58 -2.99
N ALA A 117 5.48 -14.09 -4.19
CA ALA A 117 4.98 -14.66 -5.45
C ALA A 117 5.52 -16.09 -5.64
N VAL A 118 6.80 -16.30 -5.33
CA VAL A 118 7.42 -17.64 -5.37
C VAL A 118 6.78 -18.59 -4.36
N LEU A 119 6.54 -18.13 -3.13
CA LEU A 119 5.86 -18.91 -2.09
C LEU A 119 4.45 -19.32 -2.54
N ARG A 120 3.65 -18.37 -3.03
CA ARG A 120 2.29 -18.62 -3.52
C ARG A 120 2.28 -19.71 -4.59
N ARG A 121 3.13 -19.57 -5.62
CA ARG A 121 3.24 -20.56 -6.71
C ARG A 121 3.61 -21.94 -6.19
N ARG A 122 4.54 -22.05 -5.24
CA ARG A 122 4.91 -23.36 -4.66
C ARG A 122 3.77 -23.98 -3.87
N LEU A 123 3.08 -23.21 -3.03
CA LEU A 123 1.94 -23.68 -2.24
C LEU A 123 0.77 -24.13 -3.12
N GLU A 124 0.49 -23.40 -4.20
CA GLU A 124 -0.56 -23.75 -5.17
C GLU A 124 -0.20 -25.00 -5.99
N ASN A 125 1.09 -25.28 -6.22
CA ASN A 125 1.55 -26.48 -6.93
C ASN A 125 1.67 -27.72 -6.04
N GLU A 126 1.99 -27.57 -4.74
CA GLU A 126 2.24 -28.70 -3.82
C GLU A 126 0.96 -29.34 -3.26
N GLN A 127 -0.16 -28.58 -3.17
CA GLN A 127 -1.38 -29.12 -2.56
C GLN A 127 -2.32 -29.73 -3.60
N GLU A 128 -2.62 -31.02 -3.42
CA GLU A 128 -3.56 -31.79 -4.25
C GLU A 128 -5.03 -31.33 -4.11
N ARG A 129 -5.37 -30.63 -3.02
CA ARG A 129 -6.71 -30.11 -2.79
C ARG A 129 -6.90 -28.74 -3.42
N GLU A 130 -7.91 -28.63 -4.28
CA GLU A 130 -8.31 -27.38 -4.93
C GLU A 130 -8.50 -26.24 -3.91
N GLY A 131 -7.74 -25.16 -4.07
CA GLY A 131 -7.80 -23.98 -3.21
C GLY A 131 -7.10 -24.10 -1.84
N GLY A 132 -6.45 -25.22 -1.53
CA GLY A 132 -5.71 -25.38 -0.30
C GLY A 132 -4.45 -24.52 -0.24
N GLY A 133 -3.67 -24.47 -1.33
CA GLY A 133 -2.45 -23.66 -1.43
C GLY A 133 -2.71 -22.16 -1.27
N THR A 134 -3.78 -21.64 -1.87
CA THR A 134 -4.17 -20.23 -1.73
C THR A 134 -4.57 -19.90 -0.29
N ARG A 135 -5.27 -20.80 0.41
CA ARG A 135 -5.62 -20.62 1.83
C ARG A 135 -4.37 -20.60 2.72
N GLU A 136 -3.42 -21.49 2.46
CA GLU A 136 -2.15 -21.52 3.19
C GLU A 136 -1.36 -20.23 2.95
N TYR A 137 -1.32 -19.75 1.70
CA TYR A 137 -0.68 -18.49 1.35
C TYR A 137 -1.35 -17.29 2.04
N ILE A 138 -2.69 -17.25 2.08
CA ILE A 138 -3.44 -16.25 2.84
C ILE A 138 -3.06 -16.32 4.32
N ALA A 139 -2.97 -17.52 4.91
CA ALA A 139 -2.57 -17.69 6.30
C ALA A 139 -1.16 -17.14 6.58
N VAL A 140 -0.23 -17.25 5.62
CA VAL A 140 1.09 -16.60 5.69
C VAL A 140 0.98 -15.09 5.60
N LEU A 141 0.17 -14.55 4.68
CA LEU A 141 -0.06 -13.10 4.57
C LEU A 141 -0.62 -12.51 5.88
N ARG A 142 -1.48 -13.24 6.59
CA ARG A 142 -2.02 -12.81 7.89
C ARG A 142 -0.95 -12.60 8.97
N LEU A 143 0.27 -13.14 8.81
CA LEU A 143 1.38 -12.81 9.71
C LEU A 143 1.74 -11.31 9.66
N LEU A 144 1.44 -10.63 8.56
CA LEU A 144 1.62 -9.18 8.42
C LEU A 144 0.71 -8.36 9.35
N GLU A 145 -0.39 -8.94 9.86
CA GLU A 145 -1.26 -8.27 10.85
C GLU A 145 -0.53 -8.03 12.19
N ARG A 146 0.51 -8.82 12.50
CA ARG A 146 1.20 -8.78 13.80
C ARG A 146 2.71 -8.54 13.67
N HIS A 147 3.27 -8.62 12.47
CA HIS A 147 4.70 -8.53 12.23
C HIS A 147 4.99 -7.60 11.05
N PRO A 148 6.07 -6.79 11.10
CA PRO A 148 6.40 -5.90 10.01
C PRO A 148 6.82 -6.69 8.76
N LEU A 149 6.50 -6.17 7.57
CA LEU A 149 6.80 -6.81 6.27
C LEU A 149 8.24 -7.33 6.17
N ARG A 150 9.23 -6.57 6.64
CA ARG A 150 10.64 -6.97 6.65
C ARG A 150 10.91 -8.26 7.43
N ALA A 151 10.21 -8.49 8.54
CA ALA A 151 10.40 -9.68 9.36
C ALA A 151 9.79 -10.90 8.66
N VAL A 152 8.57 -10.75 8.15
CA VAL A 152 7.86 -11.80 7.40
C VAL A 152 8.59 -12.13 6.11
N SER A 153 9.11 -11.14 5.38
CA SER A 153 9.89 -11.36 4.16
C SER A 153 11.13 -12.23 4.44
N ARG A 154 11.91 -11.90 5.48
CA ARG A 154 13.05 -12.73 5.90
C ARG A 154 12.66 -14.12 6.39
N ALA A 155 11.46 -14.28 6.95
CA ALA A 155 10.94 -15.58 7.36
C ALA A 155 10.53 -16.42 6.14
N VAL A 156 9.83 -15.82 5.17
CA VAL A 156 9.45 -16.44 3.89
C VAL A 156 10.68 -16.85 3.09
N GLU A 157 11.69 -15.98 2.96
CA GLU A 157 12.94 -16.31 2.27
C GLU A 157 13.66 -17.50 2.92
N ARG A 158 13.66 -17.59 4.26
CA ARG A 158 14.22 -18.74 4.98
C ARG A 158 13.41 -20.00 4.75
N GLY A 159 12.08 -19.92 4.82
CA GLY A 159 11.16 -21.02 4.50
C GLY A 159 11.37 -21.56 3.09
N LEU A 160 11.49 -20.68 2.09
CA LEU A 160 11.77 -21.06 0.70
C LEU A 160 13.10 -21.79 0.51
N ARG A 161 14.15 -21.38 1.23
CA ARG A 161 15.48 -22.04 1.21
C ARG A 161 15.44 -23.43 1.86
N MET A 162 14.67 -23.58 2.93
CA MET A 162 14.55 -24.84 3.69
C MET A 162 13.40 -25.75 3.22
N ASN A 163 12.68 -25.34 2.17
CA ASN A 163 11.42 -25.94 1.71
C ASN A 163 10.37 -26.14 2.82
N ALA A 164 10.33 -25.21 3.77
CA ALA A 164 9.39 -25.19 4.89
C ALA A 164 8.35 -24.09 4.66
N LEU A 165 7.31 -24.40 3.88
CA LEU A 165 6.42 -23.40 3.26
C LEU A 165 5.12 -23.14 4.03
N THR A 166 4.79 -24.00 5.01
CA THR A 166 3.56 -23.84 5.80
C THR A 166 3.62 -22.57 6.64
N ARG A 167 2.44 -22.02 6.95
CA ARG A 167 2.28 -20.85 7.81
C ARG A 167 3.02 -21.01 9.13
N ASP A 168 2.89 -22.18 9.75
CA ASP A 168 3.52 -22.45 11.05
C ASP A 168 5.04 -22.56 10.93
N ALA A 169 5.57 -23.18 9.88
CA ALA A 169 7.01 -23.20 9.63
C ALA A 169 7.57 -21.79 9.43
N ILE A 170 6.87 -20.95 8.66
CA ILE A 170 7.26 -19.55 8.46
C ILE A 170 7.16 -18.77 9.77
N ALA A 171 6.13 -19.01 10.58
CA ALA A 171 5.98 -18.38 11.90
C ALA A 171 7.14 -18.72 12.85
N GLN A 172 7.71 -19.93 12.79
CA GLN A 172 8.91 -20.29 13.59
C GLN A 172 10.10 -19.39 13.31
N PHE A 173 10.27 -18.89 12.07
CA PHE A 173 11.37 -17.98 11.74
C PHE A 173 11.16 -16.52 12.21
N LEU A 174 9.96 -16.20 12.71
CA LEU A 174 9.64 -14.90 13.30
C LEU A 174 9.93 -14.85 14.80
N VAL A 175 9.95 -16.00 15.47
CA VAL A 175 10.30 -16.09 16.89
C VAL A 175 11.80 -15.79 17.03
N PRO A 176 12.20 -14.80 17.86
CA PRO A 176 13.60 -14.62 18.20
C PRO A 176 14.16 -15.92 18.76
N ARG A 177 15.27 -16.41 18.20
CA ARG A 177 15.96 -17.53 18.84
C ARG A 177 16.51 -17.01 20.15
N GLU A 178 16.07 -17.59 21.26
CA GLU A 178 16.66 -17.30 22.55
C GLU A 178 18.16 -17.49 22.43
N ASP A 179 18.93 -16.49 22.90
CA ASP A 179 20.36 -16.65 23.01
C ASP A 179 20.60 -17.80 23.98
N TRP A 180 21.32 -18.84 23.56
CA TRP A 180 21.64 -19.97 24.43
C TRP A 180 22.39 -19.52 25.70
N ARG A 181 23.01 -18.34 25.66
CA ARG A 181 23.58 -17.67 26.83
C ARG A 181 22.53 -17.27 27.86
N ALA A 182 21.32 -16.92 27.45
CA ALA A 182 20.19 -16.65 28.34
C ALA A 182 19.63 -17.93 28.99
N THR A 183 19.81 -19.10 28.36
CA THR A 183 19.51 -20.41 28.98
C THR A 183 20.63 -20.93 29.88
N THR A 184 21.81 -20.31 29.86
CA THR A 184 22.89 -20.65 30.78
C THR A 184 22.65 -19.87 32.08
N PHE A 185 22.20 -20.55 33.14
CA PHE A 185 22.10 -19.95 34.46
C PHE A 185 23.50 -19.86 35.07
N PRO A 186 24.15 -18.67 35.13
CA PRO A 186 25.50 -18.57 35.66
C PRO A 186 25.45 -18.75 37.17
N LEU A 187 26.20 -19.73 37.68
CA LEU A 187 26.33 -19.99 39.11
C LEU A 187 27.33 -19.04 39.78
N ASP A 188 28.16 -18.37 38.99
CA ASP A 188 29.18 -17.43 39.48
C ASP A 188 28.54 -16.23 40.18
N GLY A 189 29.10 -15.85 41.34
CA GLY A 189 28.63 -14.71 42.14
C GLY A 189 27.40 -14.97 43.03
N ARG A 190 26.93 -16.23 43.13
CA ARG A 190 25.78 -16.60 43.98
C ARG A 190 26.20 -17.55 45.10
N ASP A 191 26.78 -17.00 46.17
CA ASP A 191 27.32 -17.78 47.30
C ASP A 191 26.31 -18.75 47.95
N HIS A 192 25.02 -18.39 47.93
CA HIS A 192 23.94 -19.24 48.45
C HIS A 192 23.68 -20.50 47.59
N LEU A 193 24.11 -20.54 46.33
CA LEU A 193 23.96 -21.71 45.44
C LEU A 193 25.22 -22.57 45.38
N ARG A 194 26.31 -22.18 46.04
CA ARG A 194 27.61 -22.88 46.01
C ARG A 194 27.54 -24.33 46.50
N ARG A 195 26.52 -24.69 47.28
CA ARG A 195 26.29 -26.04 47.82
C ARG A 195 25.23 -26.84 47.06
N VAL A 196 24.54 -26.22 46.10
CA VAL A 196 23.51 -26.89 45.31
C VAL A 196 24.19 -27.74 44.25
N ARG A 197 24.15 -29.07 44.43
CA ARG A 197 24.56 -30.03 43.41
C ARG A 197 23.35 -30.41 42.58
N VAL A 198 23.33 -30.01 41.30
CA VAL A 198 22.34 -30.49 40.34
C VAL A 198 22.74 -31.90 39.93
N ALA A 199 21.94 -32.90 40.31
CA ALA A 199 22.15 -34.26 39.84
C ALA A 199 21.98 -34.29 38.32
N GLN A 200 22.85 -34.99 37.60
CA GLN A 200 22.67 -35.16 36.15
C GLN A 200 21.43 -36.00 35.89
N THR A 201 20.52 -35.51 35.05
CA THR A 201 19.33 -36.23 34.65
C THR A 201 19.73 -37.49 33.88
N HIS A 202 19.61 -38.66 34.51
CA HIS A 202 19.88 -39.93 33.86
C HIS A 202 18.66 -40.36 33.05
N VAL A 203 18.66 -40.09 31.73
CA VAL A 203 17.52 -40.34 30.84
C VAL A 203 17.03 -41.79 30.88
N ALA A 204 17.94 -42.76 31.09
CA ALA A 204 17.57 -44.17 31.22
C ALA A 204 16.81 -44.51 32.52
N ALA A 205 16.75 -43.63 33.52
CA ALA A 205 15.89 -43.83 34.70
C ALA A 205 14.39 -43.80 34.33
N TYR A 206 14.02 -43.10 33.24
CA TYR A 206 12.65 -43.06 32.74
C TYR A 206 12.20 -44.43 32.16
N ALA A 207 13.13 -45.26 31.70
CA ALA A 207 12.83 -46.60 31.21
C ALA A 207 12.26 -47.51 32.31
N GLY A 208 12.66 -47.31 33.57
CA GLY A 208 12.10 -48.03 34.72
C GLY A 208 10.65 -47.67 35.03
N LEU A 209 10.22 -46.44 34.73
CA LEU A 209 8.83 -46.00 34.91
C LEU A 209 7.90 -46.59 33.84
N LEU A 210 8.41 -46.83 32.62
CA LEU A 210 7.67 -47.55 31.57
C LEU A 210 7.47 -49.03 31.89
N ALA A 211 8.38 -49.64 32.66
CA ALA A 211 8.25 -51.04 33.08
C ALA A 211 7.26 -51.25 34.23
N ALA A 212 6.96 -50.23 35.03
CA ALA A 212 6.09 -50.32 36.21
C ALA A 212 4.65 -49.81 35.97
N GLY A 213 4.32 -49.36 34.75
CA GLY A 213 3.01 -48.77 34.42
C GLY A 213 2.17 -49.65 33.51
N GLY A 214 1.60 -50.74 34.05
CA GLY A 214 0.58 -51.51 33.33
C GLY A 214 0.27 -52.90 33.89
N ALA A 215 -0.26 -52.99 35.11
CA ALA A 215 -1.26 -53.99 35.54
C ALA A 215 -1.35 -54.01 37.08
N GLN A 216 -2.45 -53.49 37.62
CA GLN A 216 -3.45 -54.23 38.39
C GLN A 216 -4.70 -53.37 38.54
#